data_AF-A0A961CH51-F1
#
_entry.id   AF-A0A961CH51-F1
#
_cell.length_a   1.000
_cell.length_b   1.000
_cell.length_c   1.000
_cell.angle_alpha   90.00
_cell.angle_beta   90.00
_cell.angle_gamma   90.00
#
_symmetry.space_group_name_H-M   'P 1'
#
loop_
_entity.id
_entity.type
_entity.pdbx_description
1 polymer ?
#
loop_
_entity_poly.entity_id
_entity_poly.type
_entity_poly.pdbx_seq_one_letter_code
_entity_poly.pdbx_strand_id
1 'polypeptide(L)'
;DTNAPGDYDGDGIDDLMKTRSSGGSIVWYLQGSTSGYQVTSFGASATDFITPGDYDGDGKTDIAVWRSNPGQFWVKQSSNGATVTIAFGQNGDYPPAAAYNS
;
A
#
# COMPACT_ATOMS: atom_id res chain seq x y z
N ASP A 1 10.93 -6.99 6.18
CA ASP A 1 10.75 -5.83 5.30
C ASP A 1 10.24 -6.31 3.95
N THR A 2 9.33 -5.58 3.30
CA THR A 2 8.78 -5.92 1.97
C THR A 2 8.98 -4.75 1.02
N ASN A 3 9.47 -5.00 -0.20
CA ASN A 3 9.62 -3.98 -1.24
C ASN A 3 8.33 -3.84 -2.05
N ALA A 4 7.98 -2.61 -2.40
CA ALA A 4 6.69 -2.27 -2.97
C ALA A 4 6.78 -1.04 -3.90
N PRO A 5 7.61 -1.05 -4.96
CA PRO A 5 7.80 0.12 -5.83
C PRO A 5 6.49 0.54 -6.54
N GLY A 6 6.41 1.82 -6.90
CA GLY A 6 5.31 2.43 -7.65
C GLY A 6 5.44 3.96 -7.64
N ASP A 7 4.74 4.67 -8.52
CA ASP A 7 4.72 6.15 -8.55
C ASP A 7 3.88 6.69 -7.38
N TYR A 8 4.49 6.94 -6.22
CA TYR A 8 3.80 7.40 -5.01
C TYR A 8 3.71 8.92 -4.93
N ASP A 9 4.64 9.64 -5.57
CA ASP A 9 4.64 11.11 -5.54
C ASP A 9 4.00 11.78 -6.76
N GLY A 10 3.65 11.00 -7.79
CA GLY A 10 2.83 11.38 -8.93
C GLY A 10 3.60 12.11 -10.02
N ASP A 11 4.88 11.81 -10.16
CA ASP A 11 5.73 12.43 -11.18
C ASP A 11 5.90 11.56 -12.44
N GLY A 12 5.23 10.40 -12.48
CA GLY A 12 5.27 9.45 -13.58
C GLY A 12 6.46 8.49 -13.53
N ILE A 13 7.19 8.46 -12.42
CA ILE A 13 8.35 7.57 -12.20
C ILE A 13 8.09 6.71 -10.97
N ASP A 14 8.40 5.41 -11.07
CA ASP A 14 8.33 4.52 -9.92
C ASP A 14 9.30 4.95 -8.82
N ASP A 15 8.79 5.06 -7.60
CA ASP A 15 9.54 5.37 -6.40
C ASP A 15 9.95 4.09 -5.65
N LEU A 16 10.95 4.24 -4.78
CA LEU A 16 11.35 3.18 -3.86
C LEU A 16 10.48 3.20 -2.61
N MET A 17 9.82 2.09 -2.33
CA MET A 17 9.07 1.90 -1.09
C MET A 17 9.45 0.57 -0.44
N LYS A 18 9.69 0.63 0.88
CA LYS A 18 9.83 -0.57 1.72
C LYS A 18 8.97 -0.47 2.95
N THR A 19 8.50 -1.60 3.45
CA THR A 19 7.71 -1.68 4.69
C THR A 19 8.44 -2.43 5.79
N ARG A 20 8.17 -2.08 7.05
CA ARG A 20 8.60 -2.81 8.25
C ARG A 20 7.43 -3.00 9.19
N SER A 21 7.20 -4.23 9.62
CA SER A 21 6.27 -4.51 10.73
C SER A 21 6.95 -4.26 12.08
N SER A 22 6.33 -3.45 12.94
CA SER A 22 6.81 -3.19 14.29
C SER A 22 5.64 -2.89 15.23
N GLY A 23 5.55 -3.61 16.35
CA GLY A 23 4.60 -3.31 17.43
C GLY A 23 3.12 -3.32 17.03
N GLY A 24 2.73 -4.17 16.08
CA GLY A 24 1.34 -4.24 15.59
C GLY A 24 1.01 -3.26 14.46
N SER A 25 1.96 -2.46 13.99
CA SER A 25 1.78 -1.54 12.86
C SER A 25 2.73 -1.89 11.72
N ILE A 26 2.33 -1.53 10.49
CA ILE A 26 3.21 -1.54 9.32
C ILE A 26 3.66 -0.10 9.06
N VAL A 27 4.97 0.09 9.05
CA VAL A 27 5.62 1.36 8.75
C VAL A 27 6.13 1.31 7.31
N TRP A 28 5.78 2.32 6.53
CA TRP A 28 6.12 2.50 5.13
C TRP A 28 7.19 3.59 5.02
N TYR A 29 8.28 3.26 4.35
CA TYR A 29 9.42 4.14 4.09
C TYR A 29 9.51 4.38 2.59
N LEU A 30 9.11 5.57 2.17
CA LEU A 30 9.14 6.01 0.80
C LEU A 30 10.42 6.83 0.58
N GLN A 31 11.09 6.57 -0.53
CA GLN A 31 12.05 7.49 -1.13
C GLN A 31 11.47 7.87 -2.48
N GLY A 32 10.71 8.97 -2.49
CA GLY A 32 10.17 9.56 -3.70
C GLY A 32 11.29 10.09 -4.58
N SER A 33 11.12 9.93 -5.88
CA SER A 33 12.02 10.40 -6.92
C SER A 33 12.11 11.93 -6.92
N THR A 34 11.00 12.63 -6.61
CA THR A 34 10.94 14.10 -6.50
C THR A 34 10.63 14.59 -5.08
N SER A 35 9.78 13.89 -4.34
CA SER A 35 9.30 14.30 -3.00
C SER A 35 10.26 13.95 -1.85
N GLY A 36 11.29 13.16 -2.12
CA GLY A 36 12.30 12.76 -1.14
C GLY A 36 11.83 11.70 -0.14
N TYR A 37 12.52 11.61 1.00
CA TYR A 37 12.27 10.57 1.99
C TYR A 37 11.05 10.88 2.87
N GLN A 38 10.10 9.96 2.94
CA GLN A 38 8.87 10.06 3.74
C GLN A 38 8.63 8.80 4.55
N VAL A 39 7.97 8.95 5.71
CA VAL A 39 7.61 7.82 6.58
C VAL A 39 6.16 7.94 7.00
N THR A 40 5.40 6.86 6.84
CA THR A 40 4.01 6.81 7.29
C THR A 40 3.66 5.43 7.84
N SER A 41 2.66 5.36 8.73
CA SER A 41 2.19 4.12 9.31
C SER A 41 0.78 3.83 8.81
N PHE A 42 0.56 2.64 8.25
CA PHE A 42 -0.75 2.22 7.77
C PHE A 42 -0.84 0.70 7.70
N GLY A 43 -1.94 0.13 8.21
CA GLY A 43 -2.14 -1.31 8.36
C GLY A 43 -1.74 -1.82 9.75
N ALA A 44 -2.17 -3.06 10.06
CA ALA A 44 -1.95 -3.71 11.35
C ALA A 44 -1.29 -5.08 11.16
N SER A 45 -0.06 -5.20 11.64
CA SER A 45 0.83 -6.38 11.55
C SER A 45 0.20 -7.55 12.36
N ALA A 46 0.04 -8.80 11.88
CA ALA A 46 0.94 -9.63 11.06
C ALA A 46 0.27 -10.39 9.89
N THR A 47 -1.03 -10.22 9.63
CA THR A 47 -1.76 -10.91 8.55
C THR A 47 -1.99 -10.04 7.32
N ASP A 48 -1.67 -8.74 7.42
CA ASP A 48 -1.86 -7.79 6.35
C ASP A 48 -0.80 -8.04 5.25
N PHE A 49 -1.27 -8.26 4.03
CA PHE A 49 -0.45 -8.32 2.83
C PHE A 49 -0.30 -6.92 2.24
N ILE A 50 0.90 -6.59 1.78
CA ILE A 50 1.21 -5.29 1.16
C ILE A 50 0.66 -5.29 -0.27
N THR A 51 -0.29 -4.40 -0.59
CA THR A 51 -0.96 -4.36 -1.91
C THR A 51 -1.12 -2.92 -2.43
N PRO A 52 -0.05 -2.14 -2.58
CA PRO A 52 -0.19 -0.79 -3.13
C PRO A 52 -0.70 -0.81 -4.57
N GLY A 53 -1.31 0.31 -4.99
CA GLY A 53 -1.82 0.53 -6.34
C GLY A 53 -2.64 1.81 -6.39
N ASP A 54 -2.89 2.34 -7.59
CA ASP A 54 -3.80 3.47 -7.78
C ASP A 54 -5.25 2.96 -7.74
N TYR A 55 -5.92 3.11 -6.60
CA TYR A 55 -7.28 2.61 -6.37
C TYR A 55 -8.34 3.70 -6.43
N ASP A 56 -7.94 4.97 -6.42
CA ASP A 56 -8.86 6.11 -6.55
C ASP A 56 -8.76 6.85 -7.90
N GLY A 57 -7.81 6.45 -8.75
CA GLY A 57 -7.68 6.89 -10.14
C GLY A 57 -7.04 8.26 -10.29
N ASP A 58 -6.28 8.73 -9.30
CA ASP A 58 -5.63 10.04 -9.33
C ASP A 58 -4.26 10.04 -10.03
N GLY A 59 -3.79 8.86 -10.45
CA GLY A 59 -2.50 8.68 -11.11
C GLY A 59 -1.34 8.49 -10.13
N LYS A 60 -1.59 8.37 -8.82
CA LYS A 60 -0.59 8.04 -7.82
C LYS A 60 -0.89 6.70 -7.17
N THR A 61 0.17 6.05 -6.70
CA THR A 61 0.10 4.79 -5.99
C THR A 61 -0.42 5.03 -4.57
N ASP A 62 -1.54 4.40 -4.22
CA ASP A 62 -2.07 4.43 -2.87
C ASP A 62 -1.34 3.43 -1.96
N ILE A 63 -1.30 3.78 -0.67
CA ILE A 63 -0.83 2.86 0.36
C ILE A 63 -1.98 1.94 0.75
N ALA A 64 -1.81 0.64 0.51
CA ALA A 64 -2.88 -0.31 0.76
C ALA A 64 -2.39 -1.66 1.29
N VAL A 65 -3.27 -2.31 2.06
CA VAL A 65 -3.07 -3.66 2.59
C VAL A 65 -4.31 -4.52 2.38
N TRP A 66 -4.09 -5.82 2.13
CA TRP A 66 -5.15 -6.83 2.19
C TRP A 66 -5.15 -7.52 3.54
N ARG A 67 -6.31 -7.58 4.18
CA ARG A 67 -6.55 -8.30 5.43
C ARG A 67 -7.48 -9.47 5.18
N SER A 68 -6.96 -10.70 5.29
CA SER A 68 -7.67 -11.94 4.97
C SER A 68 -8.90 -12.22 5.84
N ASN A 69 -8.96 -11.69 7.06
CA ASN A 69 -10.13 -11.77 7.93
C ASN A 69 -10.50 -10.35 8.41
N PRO A 70 -11.60 -9.76 7.90
CA PRO A 70 -12.73 -10.41 7.22
C PRO A 70 -12.65 -10.51 5.68
N GLY A 71 -11.49 -10.28 5.06
CA GLY A 71 -11.35 -10.30 3.60
C GLY A 71 -11.58 -8.91 2.99
N GLN A 72 -10.72 -7.96 3.35
CA GLN A 72 -10.87 -6.56 2.97
C GLN A 72 -9.55 -5.94 2.54
N PHE A 73 -9.61 -5.10 1.50
CA PHE A 73 -8.59 -4.12 1.20
C PHE A 73 -8.81 -2.90 2.08
N TRP A 74 -7.73 -2.42 2.68
CA TRP A 74 -7.67 -1.15 3.38
C TRP A 74 -6.77 -0.26 2.55
N VAL A 75 -7.30 0.85 2.07
CA VAL A 75 -6.62 1.76 1.14
C VAL A 75 -6.55 3.12 1.78
N LYS A 76 -5.36 3.71 1.84
CA LYS A 76 -5.16 5.12 2.16
C LYS A 76 -4.94 5.87 0.84
N GLN A 77 -5.99 6.55 0.40
CA GLN A 77 -6.03 7.32 -0.84
C GLN A 77 -4.99 8.42 -0.82
N SER A 78 -4.22 8.51 -1.89
CA SER A 78 -3.18 9.51 -2.12
C SER A 78 -3.77 10.89 -2.42
N SER A 79 -4.91 10.94 -3.11
CA SER A 79 -5.57 12.18 -3.53
C SER A 79 -6.06 13.07 -2.37
N ASN A 80 -6.52 12.44 -1.28
CA ASN A 80 -7.21 13.15 -0.19
C ASN A 80 -6.87 12.61 1.22
N GLY A 81 -6.05 11.56 1.33
CA GLY A 81 -5.65 10.94 2.59
C GLY A 81 -6.73 10.10 3.27
N ALA A 82 -7.91 9.94 2.67
CA ALA A 82 -9.01 9.15 3.21
C ALA A 82 -8.63 7.67 3.29
N THR A 83 -9.12 7.01 4.33
CA THR A 83 -9.04 5.56 4.43
C THR A 83 -10.35 4.94 3.96
N VAL A 84 -10.27 4.11 2.93
CA VAL A 84 -11.41 3.38 2.38
C VAL A 84 -11.19 1.88 2.61
N THR A 85 -12.27 1.18 2.92
CA THR A 85 -12.26 -0.28 3.05
C THR A 85 -13.12 -0.88 1.95
N ILE A 86 -12.53 -1.78 1.16
CA ILE A 86 -13.19 -2.44 0.06
C ILE A 86 -13.27 -3.94 0.39
N ALA A 87 -14.49 -4.45 0.53
CA ALA A 87 -14.71 -5.89 0.67
C ALA A 87 -14.61 -6.54 -0.71
N PHE A 88 -13.51 -7.23 -0.97
CA PHE A 88 -13.26 -7.88 -2.26
C PHE A 88 -12.45 -9.17 -2.06
N GLY A 89 -13.14 -10.20 -1.58
CA GLY A 89 -12.63 -11.55 -1.30
C GLY A 89 -13.32 -12.16 -0.09
N GLN A 90 -13.03 -13.42 0.22
CA GLN A 90 -13.53 -14.15 1.40
C GLN A 90 -12.38 -14.62 2.28
N ASN A 91 -12.68 -15.11 3.49
CA ASN A 91 -11.69 -15.70 4.37
C ASN A 91 -11.01 -16.90 3.68
N GLY A 92 -9.69 -16.81 3.47
CA GLY A 92 -8.90 -17.79 2.72
C GLY A 92 -8.42 -17.30 1.35
N ASP A 93 -8.95 -16.17 0.86
CA ASP A 93 -8.41 -15.52 -0.33
C ASP A 93 -7.12 -14.77 0.01
N TYR A 94 -6.09 -15.03 -0.78
CA TYR A 94 -4.86 -14.26 -0.79
C TYR A 94 -4.82 -13.45 -2.07
N PRO A 95 -4.48 -12.15 -2.02
CA PRO A 95 -4.35 -11.36 -3.23
C PRO A 95 -3.26 -12.00 -4.09
N PRO A 96 -3.39 -11.98 -5.43
CA PRO A 96 -2.24 -12.22 -6.27
C PRO A 96 -1.11 -11.30 -5.80
N ALA A 97 0.10 -11.82 -5.67
CA ALA A 97 1.27 -11.00 -5.37
C ALA A 97 1.21 -9.76 -6.26
N ALA A 98 1.36 -8.56 -5.66
CA ALA A 98 1.25 -7.28 -6.34
C ALA A 98 1.91 -7.40 -7.72
N ALA A 99 1.08 -7.36 -8.78
CA ALA A 99 1.57 -7.52 -10.12
C ALA A 99 2.47 -6.31 -10.39
N TYR A 100 3.78 -6.55 -10.38
CA TYR A 100 4.76 -5.63 -10.92
C TYR A 100 4.38 -5.43 -12.39
N ASN A 101 3.66 -4.36 -12.70
CA ASN A 101 3.42 -4.00 -14.08
C ASN A 101 4.76 -3.48 -14.61
N SER A 102 5.36 -4.28 -15.49
CA SER A 102 6.61 -3.99 -16.22
C SER A 102 6.45 -2.90 -17.26
#